data_AF-A0A2V7EXK3-F1
#
_entry.id   AF-A0A2V7EXK3-F1
#
_cell.length_a   1.000
_cell.length_b   1.000
_cell.length_c   1.000
_cell.angle_alpha   90.00
_cell.angle_beta   90.00
_cell.angle_gamma   90.00
#
_symmetry.space_group_name_H-M   'P 1'
#
loop_
_entity.id
_entity.type
_entity.pdbx_description
1 polymer ?
#
loop_
_entity_poly.entity_id
_entity_poly.type
_entity_poly.pdbx_seq_one_letter_code
_entity_poly.pdbx_strand_id
1 'polypeptide(L)'
;MTERRTLMKRLVAAFALVLLVAVGIMPATWATDKTIATQKAKDVVITLKSESGQWTKGKNAFVLEFTSAKDTQPLDAGTVTLNTSMTMTGMAPMIAGATLNPDKAPGRYLGTIEFLDTGTRQVTVTWDGPAGKGSTKFYAPVR
;
A
#
# COMPACT_ATOMS: atom_id res chain seq x y z
N MET A 1 -34.91 -38.19 -50.28
CA MET A 1 -34.24 -37.33 -51.27
C MET A 1 -35.14 -36.12 -51.49
N THR A 2 -34.53 -34.93 -51.59
CA THR A 2 -35.11 -33.66 -52.10
C THR A 2 -35.88 -32.84 -51.04
N GLU A 3 -35.24 -31.88 -50.36
CA GLU A 3 -35.01 -30.45 -50.71
C GLU A 3 -36.11 -29.54 -50.13
N ARG A 4 -35.78 -28.61 -49.23
CA ARG A 4 -35.41 -27.17 -49.43
C ARG A 4 -36.57 -26.23 -49.11
N ARG A 5 -36.23 -25.26 -48.23
CA ARG A 5 -36.69 -23.87 -48.18
C ARG A 5 -38.21 -23.60 -48.22
N THR A 6 -38.73 -23.04 -47.14
CA THR A 6 -39.50 -21.77 -47.12
C THR A 6 -39.91 -21.49 -45.67
N LEU A 7 -39.29 -20.53 -44.99
CA LEU A 7 -39.82 -19.18 -44.82
C LEU A 7 -41.33 -19.17 -44.51
N MET A 8 -41.70 -19.37 -43.24
CA MET A 8 -43.04 -19.01 -42.78
C MET A 8 -42.99 -18.45 -41.36
N LYS A 9 -43.16 -17.13 -41.31
CA LYS A 9 -43.44 -16.32 -40.13
C LYS A 9 -44.62 -16.91 -39.34
N ARG A 10 -44.40 -17.38 -38.12
CA ARG A 10 -45.39 -17.47 -37.01
C ARG A 10 -44.60 -17.38 -35.71
N LEU A 11 -44.62 -16.21 -35.05
CA LEU A 11 -45.46 -15.90 -33.88
C LEU A 11 -44.82 -16.37 -32.57
N VAL A 12 -45.18 -15.68 -31.48
CA VAL A 12 -44.83 -15.91 -30.06
C VAL A 12 -43.75 -14.91 -29.59
N ALA A 13 -44.08 -13.71 -29.12
CA ALA A 13 -44.75 -13.32 -27.88
C ALA A 13 -43.86 -13.33 -26.63
N ALA A 14 -43.95 -12.20 -25.91
CA ALA A 14 -43.77 -12.01 -24.47
C ALA A 14 -42.37 -11.69 -23.88
N PHE A 15 -42.32 -10.49 -23.29
CA PHE A 15 -41.72 -10.12 -22.01
C PHE A 15 -40.26 -10.49 -21.72
N ALA A 16 -39.40 -9.47 -21.70
CA ALA A 16 -38.28 -9.41 -20.76
C ALA A 16 -38.07 -7.96 -20.30
N LEU A 17 -38.64 -7.63 -19.15
CA LEU A 17 -38.28 -6.50 -18.30
C LEU A 17 -36.81 -6.68 -17.88
N VAL A 18 -35.88 -6.00 -18.55
CA VAL A 18 -34.48 -5.97 -18.10
C VAL A 18 -34.39 -4.92 -17.00
N LEU A 19 -34.54 -5.37 -15.76
CA LEU A 19 -34.11 -4.63 -14.58
C LEU A 19 -32.58 -4.53 -14.65
N LEU A 20 -32.07 -3.38 -15.06
CA LEU A 20 -30.66 -3.03 -14.96
C LEU A 20 -30.35 -2.83 -13.46
N VAL A 21 -30.00 -3.90 -12.77
CA VAL A 21 -29.31 -3.80 -11.49
C VAL A 21 -27.89 -3.35 -11.81
N ALA A 22 -27.70 -2.04 -11.90
CA ALA A 22 -26.38 -1.44 -11.80
C ALA A 22 -25.89 -1.73 -10.37
N VAL A 23 -25.20 -2.86 -10.18
CA VAL A 23 -24.35 -3.06 -9.01
C VAL A 23 -23.27 -2.00 -9.13
N GLY A 24 -23.50 -0.87 -8.48
CA GLY A 24 -22.50 0.16 -8.30
C GLY A 24 -21.33 -0.48 -7.58
N ILE A 25 -20.29 -0.85 -8.33
CA ILE A 25 -18.96 -0.96 -7.79
C ILE A 25 -18.58 0.48 -7.46
N MET A 26 -19.01 0.95 -6.30
CA MET A 26 -18.42 2.16 -5.75
C MET A 26 -16.94 1.81 -5.55
N PRO A 27 -16.00 2.49 -6.23
CA PRO A 27 -14.62 2.39 -5.80
C PRO A 27 -14.63 2.80 -4.34
N ALA A 28 -14.19 1.90 -3.45
CA ALA A 28 -13.92 2.27 -2.08
C ALA A 28 -12.99 3.48 -2.15
N THR A 29 -13.51 4.66 -1.81
CA THR A 29 -12.71 5.86 -1.67
C THR A 29 -11.90 5.63 -0.41
N TRP A 30 -10.75 4.97 -0.58
CA TRP A 30 -9.72 4.94 0.44
C TRP A 30 -9.43 6.40 0.77
N ALA A 31 -9.55 6.77 2.04
CA ALA A 31 -9.00 8.03 2.50
C ALA A 31 -7.57 8.12 1.95
N THR A 32 -7.24 9.21 1.26
CA THR A 32 -5.89 9.38 0.72
C THR A 32 -4.93 9.40 1.90
N ASP A 33 -4.14 8.34 2.04
CA ASP A 33 -3.13 8.24 3.10
C ASP A 33 -2.22 9.47 3.04
N LYS A 34 -2.02 10.11 4.19
CA LYS A 34 -1.19 11.29 4.34
C LYS A 34 0.25 10.90 4.61
N THR A 35 1.18 11.65 4.03
CA THR A 35 2.62 11.43 4.18
C THR A 35 3.09 11.77 5.59
N ILE A 36 3.74 10.80 6.26
CA ILE A 36 4.50 10.99 7.50
C ILE A 36 5.93 11.46 7.17
N ALA A 37 6.58 10.77 6.22
CA ALA A 37 7.96 11.05 5.83
C ALA A 37 8.25 10.55 4.40
N THR A 38 9.19 11.22 3.73
CA THR A 38 9.73 10.79 2.43
C THR A 38 11.26 10.78 2.53
N GLN A 39 11.87 9.69 2.06
CA GLN A 39 13.32 9.52 2.04
C GLN A 39 13.77 9.02 0.69
N LYS A 40 14.65 9.78 0.02
CA LYS A 40 15.36 9.33 -1.19
C LYS A 40 16.60 8.54 -0.81
N ALA A 41 16.83 7.42 -1.49
CA ALA A 41 18.02 6.57 -1.38
C ALA A 41 18.45 6.12 -2.78
N LYS A 42 19.46 6.80 -3.34
CA LYS A 42 19.92 6.61 -4.73
C LYS A 42 18.75 6.79 -5.73
N ASP A 43 18.39 5.71 -6.43
CA ASP A 43 17.35 5.66 -7.45
C ASP A 43 15.97 5.30 -6.88
N VAL A 44 15.84 5.15 -5.56
CA VAL A 44 14.58 4.78 -4.87
C VAL A 44 14.11 5.94 -3.99
N VAL A 45 12.81 6.21 -4.00
CA VAL A 45 12.14 7.09 -3.06
C VAL A 45 11.20 6.23 -2.20
N ILE A 46 11.38 6.32 -0.89
CA ILE A 46 10.56 5.62 0.09
C ILE A 46 9.63 6.65 0.73
N THR A 47 8.32 6.40 0.70
CA THR A 47 7.32 7.25 1.34
C THR A 47 6.56 6.47 2.38
N LEU A 48 6.62 6.95 3.63
CA LEU A 48 5.86 6.43 4.76
C LEU A 48 4.59 7.26 4.93
N LYS A 49 3.42 6.59 4.98
CA LYS A 49 2.11 7.24 5.02
C LYS A 49 1.21 6.58 6.07
N SER A 50 0.25 7.32 6.59
CA SER A 50 -0.85 6.80 7.40
C SER A 50 -2.11 7.60 7.14
N GLU A 51 -3.26 7.10 7.57
CA GLU A 51 -4.53 7.83 7.46
C GLU A 51 -4.45 9.24 8.10
N SER A 52 -3.80 9.35 9.25
CA SER A 52 -3.66 10.61 10.01
C SER A 52 -2.47 11.46 9.57
N GLY A 53 -1.49 10.91 8.85
CA GLY A 53 -0.24 11.58 8.50
C GLY A 53 0.75 11.68 9.66
N GLN A 54 0.51 10.94 10.74
CA GLN A 54 1.39 10.84 11.89
C GLN A 54 1.28 9.47 12.55
N TRP A 55 2.34 9.03 13.22
CA TRP A 55 2.22 7.92 14.16
C TRP A 55 1.84 8.43 15.53
N THR A 56 1.09 7.62 16.26
CA THR A 56 0.69 7.89 17.65
C THR A 56 1.20 6.84 18.61
N LYS A 57 1.16 7.12 19.90
CA LYS A 57 1.23 6.06 20.91
C LYS A 57 0.13 5.00 20.64
N GLY A 58 0.47 3.73 20.84
CA GLY A 58 -0.39 2.57 20.57
C GLY A 58 -0.17 1.97 19.18
N LYS A 59 -1.19 1.27 18.68
CA LYS A 59 -1.15 0.57 17.40
C LYS A 59 -1.37 1.53 16.23
N ASN A 60 -0.53 1.41 15.22
CA ASN A 60 -0.59 2.20 14.00
C ASN A 60 -0.64 1.28 12.80
N ALA A 61 -1.56 1.55 11.88
CA ALA A 61 -1.50 1.08 10.52
C ALA A 61 -0.82 2.14 9.65
N PHE A 62 0.00 1.71 8.70
CA PHE A 62 0.72 2.59 7.80
C PHE A 62 0.95 1.92 6.46
N VAL A 63 1.41 2.72 5.51
CA VAL A 63 1.74 2.30 4.16
C VAL A 63 3.16 2.74 3.86
N LEU A 64 3.94 1.84 3.29
CA LEU A 64 5.28 2.12 2.77
C LEU A 64 5.25 1.97 1.25
N GLU A 65 5.54 3.06 0.54
CA GLU A 65 5.57 3.11 -0.92
C GLU A 65 7.02 3.27 -1.40
N PHE A 66 7.40 2.47 -2.40
CA PHE A 66 8.67 2.52 -3.11
C PHE A 66 8.42 2.99 -4.53
N THR A 67 9.06 4.09 -4.91
CA THR A 67 9.00 4.62 -6.28
C THR A 67 10.38 4.93 -6.82
N SER A 68 10.49 4.94 -8.15
CA SER A 68 11.71 5.31 -8.85
C SER A 68 11.94 6.81 -8.72
N ALA A 69 13.17 7.18 -8.34
CA ALA A 69 13.57 8.58 -8.27
C ALA A 69 13.71 9.24 -9.66
N LYS A 70 13.65 8.46 -10.75
CA LYS A 70 13.80 8.96 -12.13
C LYS A 70 12.48 9.43 -12.71
N ASP A 71 11.42 8.66 -12.49
CA ASP A 71 10.14 8.80 -13.19
C ASP A 71 8.92 8.59 -12.26
N THR A 72 9.14 8.44 -10.95
CA THR A 72 8.12 8.24 -9.92
C THR A 72 7.27 6.97 -10.08
N GLN A 73 7.66 6.06 -10.97
CA GLN A 73 6.94 4.80 -11.15
C GLN A 73 7.10 3.89 -9.93
N PRO A 74 6.08 3.10 -9.57
CA PRO A 74 6.18 2.14 -8.47
C PRO A 74 7.30 1.12 -8.72
N LEU A 75 8.06 0.80 -7.68
CA LEU A 75 9.16 -0.17 -7.71
C LEU A 75 8.84 -1.38 -6.86
N ASP A 76 8.87 -2.56 -7.46
CA ASP A 76 8.86 -3.81 -6.68
C ASP A 76 10.18 -3.95 -5.91
N ALA A 77 10.10 -3.70 -4.61
CA ALA A 77 11.21 -3.74 -3.67
C ALA A 77 11.42 -5.14 -3.06
N GLY A 78 10.62 -6.13 -3.47
CA GLY A 78 10.70 -7.51 -2.97
C GLY A 78 10.46 -7.61 -1.46
N THR A 79 11.44 -8.17 -0.76
CA THR A 79 11.38 -8.35 0.70
C THR A 79 11.74 -7.05 1.39
N VAL A 80 10.80 -6.48 2.16
CA VAL A 80 10.99 -5.21 2.86
C VAL A 80 10.88 -5.41 4.37
N THR A 81 11.79 -4.79 5.12
CA THR A 81 11.68 -4.69 6.58
C THR A 81 11.68 -3.24 7.03
N LEU A 82 10.95 -2.96 8.10
CA LEU A 82 10.96 -1.68 8.79
C LEU A 82 11.11 -1.94 10.28
N ASN A 83 12.11 -1.29 10.87
CA ASN A 83 12.24 -1.19 12.32
C ASN A 83 12.46 0.27 12.71
N THR A 84 12.20 0.57 13.96
CA THR A 84 12.39 1.89 14.54
C THR A 84 13.25 1.78 15.78
N SER A 85 14.02 2.83 16.06
CA SER A 85 14.84 2.93 17.25
C SER A 85 14.73 4.32 17.86
N MET A 86 14.83 4.40 19.18
CA MET A 86 14.98 5.65 19.92
C MET A 86 16.19 5.53 20.84
N THR A 87 17.16 6.43 20.68
CA THR A 87 18.34 6.48 21.54
C THR A 87 17.95 6.95 22.93
N MET A 88 18.42 6.23 23.95
CA MET A 88 18.23 6.57 25.34
C MET A 88 19.60 6.76 26.00
N THR A 89 19.83 7.92 26.63
CA THR A 89 21.11 8.22 27.27
C THR A 89 21.39 7.22 28.39
N GLY A 90 22.57 6.57 28.35
CA GLY A 90 22.99 5.61 29.38
C GLY A 90 22.27 4.26 29.37
N MET A 91 21.39 4.00 28.38
CA MET A 91 20.64 2.75 28.25
C MET A 91 20.71 2.22 26.81
N ALA A 92 20.35 0.94 26.63
CA ALA A 92 20.20 0.37 25.29
C ALA A 92 19.09 1.11 24.51
N PRO A 93 19.21 1.28 23.19
CA PRO A 93 18.16 1.89 22.38
C PRO A 93 16.87 1.08 22.47
N MET A 94 15.75 1.77 22.54
CA MET A 94 14.46 1.12 22.47
C MET A 94 14.10 0.87 21.01
N ILE A 95 13.80 -0.38 20.66
CA ILE A 95 13.51 -0.82 19.30
C ILE A 95 12.05 -1.25 19.19
N ALA A 96 11.37 -0.85 18.11
CA ALA A 96 10.08 -1.41 17.73
C ALA A 96 10.12 -1.87 16.26
N GLY A 97 9.81 -3.15 16.03
CA GLY A 97 9.70 -3.75 14.70
C GLY A 97 8.28 -3.59 14.14
N ALA A 98 8.17 -3.39 12.84
CA ALA A 98 6.89 -3.44 12.14
C ALA A 98 6.68 -4.80 11.47
N THR A 99 5.42 -5.16 11.31
CA THR A 99 5.01 -6.19 10.35
C THR A 99 4.74 -5.49 9.02
N LEU A 100 5.22 -6.04 7.91
CA LEU A 100 4.96 -5.55 6.56
C LEU A 100 4.48 -6.69 5.67
N ASN A 101 3.40 -6.45 4.94
CA ASN A 101 2.89 -7.36 3.92
C ASN A 101 2.79 -6.62 2.58
N PRO A 102 3.18 -7.25 1.45
CA PRO A 102 2.94 -6.68 0.12
C PRO A 102 1.45 -6.39 -0.08
N ASP A 103 1.15 -5.25 -0.69
CA ASP A 103 -0.19 -4.91 -1.14
C ASP A 103 -0.44 -5.38 -2.59
N LYS A 104 -1.65 -5.20 -3.09
CA LYS A 104 -2.02 -5.46 -4.49
C LYS A 104 -1.28 -4.57 -5.48
N ALA A 105 -0.89 -3.36 -5.06
CA ALA A 105 -0.13 -2.43 -5.89
C ALA A 105 1.39 -2.71 -5.75
N PRO A 106 2.13 -2.84 -6.87
CA PRO A 106 3.59 -3.01 -6.83
C PRO A 106 4.27 -1.88 -6.05
N GLY A 107 5.28 -2.24 -5.25
CA GLY A 107 6.01 -1.27 -4.43
C GLY A 107 5.25 -0.68 -3.25
N ARG A 108 4.02 -1.15 -2.98
CA ARG A 108 3.24 -0.73 -1.81
C ARG A 108 3.19 -1.87 -0.80
N TYR A 109 3.42 -1.53 0.47
CA TYR A 109 3.42 -2.47 1.58
C TYR A 109 2.53 -1.96 2.70
N LEU A 110 1.62 -2.82 3.18
CA LEU A 110 0.77 -2.54 4.33
C LEU A 110 1.51 -2.90 5.61
N GLY A 111 1.64 -1.93 6.50
CA GLY A 111 2.41 -2.05 7.72
C GLY A 111 1.60 -1.88 8.98
N THR A 112 1.99 -2.60 10.04
CA THR A 112 1.53 -2.33 11.40
C THR A 112 2.72 -2.24 12.36
N ILE A 113 2.62 -1.31 13.31
CA ILE A 113 3.62 -1.11 14.37
C ILE A 113 2.94 -0.61 15.63
N GLU A 114 3.49 -0.94 16.80
CA GLU A 114 2.98 -0.48 18.10
C GLU A 114 4.07 0.29 18.84
N PHE A 115 3.71 1.47 19.38
CA PHE A 115 4.60 2.30 20.19
C PHE A 115 4.06 2.43 21.61
N LEU A 116 4.89 2.16 22.62
CA LEU A 116 4.48 2.25 24.03
C LEU A 116 4.58 3.69 24.60
N ASP A 117 5.19 4.58 23.82
CA ASP A 117 5.58 5.94 24.19
C ASP A 117 5.63 6.83 22.94
N THR A 118 5.69 8.14 23.19
CA THR A 118 5.87 9.18 22.18
C THR A 118 7.35 9.52 22.03
N GLY A 119 7.71 10.14 20.92
CA GLY A 119 9.09 10.54 20.67
C GLY A 119 9.48 10.36 19.21
N THR A 120 10.56 11.04 18.81
CA THR A 120 11.09 10.90 17.46
C THR A 120 11.83 9.58 17.35
N ARG A 121 11.44 8.77 16.35
CA ARG A 121 12.07 7.49 16.05
C ARG A 121 13.00 7.64 14.87
N GLN A 122 14.17 7.03 14.94
CA GLN A 122 14.95 6.71 13.75
C GLN A 122 14.35 5.47 13.11
N VAL A 123 13.79 5.61 11.92
CA VAL A 123 13.26 4.53 11.09
C VAL A 123 14.39 3.97 10.25
N THR A 124 14.56 2.65 10.24
CA THR A 124 15.44 1.95 9.31
C THR A 124 14.58 1.09 8.40
N VAL A 125 14.72 1.30 7.10
CA VAL A 125 14.09 0.49 6.05
C VAL A 125 15.17 -0.28 5.32
N THR A 126 14.92 -1.56 5.05
CA THR A 126 15.76 -2.39 4.19
C THR A 126 14.89 -3.03 3.12
N TRP A 127 15.45 -3.23 1.93
CA TRP A 127 14.78 -3.92 0.85
C TRP A 127 15.74 -4.81 0.06
N ASP A 128 15.20 -5.89 -0.48
CA ASP A 128 15.88 -6.81 -1.39
C ASP A 128 14.88 -7.38 -2.40
N GLY A 129 15.00 -6.97 -3.65
CA GLY A 129 14.06 -7.33 -4.69
C GLY A 129 14.57 -7.06 -6.11
N PRO A 130 13.71 -7.25 -7.13
CA PRO A 130 14.08 -7.13 -8.54
C PRO A 130 14.65 -5.76 -8.93
N ALA A 131 14.18 -4.69 -8.28
CA ALA A 131 14.70 -3.33 -8.48
C ALA A 131 16.03 -3.05 -7.76
N GLY A 132 16.59 -4.04 -7.06
CA GLY A 132 17.86 -3.98 -6.33
C GLY A 132 17.70 -4.11 -4.82
N LYS A 133 18.83 -4.03 -4.12
CA LYS A 133 18.92 -4.13 -2.66
C LYS A 133 19.42 -2.84 -2.04
N GLY A 134 18.96 -2.52 -0.84
CA GLY A 134 19.43 -1.33 -0.13
C GLY A 134 18.88 -1.16 1.27
N SER A 135 19.34 -0.08 1.91
CA SER A 135 18.84 0.36 3.20
C SER A 135 18.87 1.88 3.27
N THR A 136 17.94 2.46 4.02
CA THR A 136 17.93 3.88 4.35
C THR A 136 17.49 4.11 5.77
N LYS A 137 17.80 5.30 6.28
CA LYS A 137 17.41 5.77 7.60
C LYS A 137 16.82 7.17 7.49
N PHE A 138 15.76 7.43 8.24
CA PHE A 138 15.15 8.74 8.37
C PHE A 138 14.48 8.85 9.75
N TYR A 139 13.98 10.03 10.09
CA TYR A 139 13.30 10.25 11.37
C TYR A 139 11.80 10.47 11.16
N ALA A 140 10.99 9.92 12.04
CA ALA A 140 9.54 10.12 12.07
C ALA A 140 9.06 10.35 13.51
N PRO A 141 8.21 11.36 13.76
CA PRO A 141 7.67 11.62 15.09
C PRO A 141 6.55 10.63 15.43
N VAL A 142 6.53 10.17 16.68
CA VAL A 142 5.38 9.52 17.33
C VAL A 142 4.79 10.51 18.32
N ARG A 143 3.50 10.85 18.16
CA ARG A 143 2.80 11.87 18.96
C ARG A 143 1.78 11.30 19.94
#